data_AF-A0A8S1HTZ2-F1
#
_entry.id   AF-A0A8S1HTZ2-F1
#
_cell.length_a   1.000
_cell.length_b   1.000
_cell.length_c   1.000
_cell.angle_alpha   90.00
_cell.angle_beta   90.00
_cell.angle_gamma   90.00
#
_symmetry.space_group_name_H-M   'P 1'
#
loop_
_entity.id
_entity.type
_entity.pdbx_description
1 polymer ?
#
loop_
_entity_poly.entity_id
_entity_poly.type
_entity_poly.pdbx_seq_one_letter_code
_entity_poly.pdbx_strand_id
1 'polypeptide(L)'
;MVSTKTSFHTSPSSDESAACASKYDKQIKQMIKESDEKFNEVFRCAQEAILEGVQPQLIPEGSSGSYFVYNKDGETIGVFKPKDEEPFAALNPKWPKFFQRVLCFCCFGRACLIPNTGYLSEAGASIVDEMFHFNVIPKTRVVKLASPSFFYSRCCGRTEIRPKEGSFQLFVKGYESAAAVFARWNYDSSLLSKEQESKFLFMFQKMCILDYVIRNTDRHPDNLLIKHIPGGDLEIAVIDNGLAFPVKHPECTSLFRTFPFRWGTMDWAKADWDEDLRTAVLQQLTPIFVHELCLQLKKLFCHGYGNTRLLVNSQLRVVRGQLWNLRDALQNREPPAKLAQRQPIVVTRTYRRGFPTTDDWEQWFRIKNVDYGTRQCC
;
A
#
# COMPACT_ATOMS: atom_id res chain seq x y z
N MET A 1 0.93 38.94 50.44
CA MET A 1 0.57 37.51 50.29
C MET A 1 -0.61 37.41 49.35
N VAL A 2 -0.36 37.18 48.06
CA VAL A 2 -1.40 36.94 47.05
C VAL A 2 -1.22 35.51 46.59
N SER A 3 -2.19 34.66 46.92
CA SER A 3 -2.19 33.23 46.62
C SER A 3 -2.75 32.99 45.22
N THR A 4 -1.90 32.56 44.29
CA THR A 4 -2.27 32.12 42.95
C THR A 4 -2.76 30.67 43.01
N LYS A 5 -4.06 30.45 42.74
CA LYS A 5 -4.64 29.12 42.55
C LYS A 5 -4.20 28.57 41.19
N THR A 6 -3.37 27.54 41.23
CA THR A 6 -3.06 26.66 40.10
C THR A 6 -4.26 25.77 39.79
N SER A 7 -4.84 25.89 38.60
CA SER A 7 -5.85 24.98 38.08
C SER A 7 -5.17 23.69 37.61
N PHE A 8 -5.37 22.59 38.34
CA PHE A 8 -5.01 21.26 37.88
C PHE A 8 -5.91 20.87 36.69
N HIS A 9 -5.30 20.59 35.53
CA HIS A 9 -5.97 19.87 34.45
C HIS A 9 -6.22 18.43 34.92
N THR A 10 -7.47 18.13 35.26
CA THR A 10 -7.92 16.75 35.49
C THR A 10 -7.89 15.98 34.18
N SER A 11 -7.22 14.83 34.19
CA SER A 11 -7.26 13.86 33.09
C SER A 11 -8.71 13.42 32.82
N PRO A 12 -9.12 13.25 31.55
CA PRO A 12 -10.49 12.85 31.25
C PRO A 12 -10.81 11.48 31.85
N SER A 13 -12.05 11.32 32.32
CA SER A 13 -12.54 10.06 32.90
C SER A 13 -12.56 8.94 31.85
N SER A 14 -12.50 7.67 32.29
CA SER A 14 -12.53 6.50 31.38
C SER A 14 -13.71 6.51 30.42
N ASP A 15 -14.87 6.99 30.90
CA ASP A 15 -16.13 7.03 30.16
C ASP A 15 -16.16 8.15 29.11
N GLU A 16 -15.54 9.31 29.40
CA GLU A 16 -15.35 10.39 28.42
C GLU A 16 -14.37 10.01 27.32
N SER A 17 -13.30 9.28 27.66
CA SER A 17 -12.34 8.77 26.67
C SER A 17 -12.99 7.75 25.73
N ALA A 18 -13.84 6.86 26.26
CA ALA A 18 -14.57 5.85 25.50
C ALA A 18 -15.65 6.47 24.58
N ALA A 19 -16.35 7.51 25.06
CA ALA A 19 -17.32 8.25 24.26
C ALA A 19 -16.64 9.04 23.12
N CYS A 20 -15.48 9.64 23.39
CA CYS A 20 -14.66 10.33 22.37
C CYS A 20 -14.16 9.36 21.30
N ALA A 21 -13.62 8.21 21.71
CA ALA A 21 -13.17 7.15 20.80
C ALA A 21 -14.32 6.59 19.94
N SER A 22 -15.50 6.39 20.52
CA SER A 22 -16.71 5.94 19.81
C SER A 22 -17.21 6.96 18.78
N LYS A 23 -17.15 8.26 19.10
CA LYS A 23 -17.50 9.34 18.17
C LYS A 23 -16.49 9.45 17.01
N TYR A 24 -15.20 9.33 17.32
CA TYR A 24 -14.12 9.36 16.34
C TYR A 24 -14.20 8.17 15.36
N ASP A 25 -14.46 6.97 15.86
CA ASP A 25 -14.68 5.77 15.03
C ASP A 25 -15.88 5.92 14.08
N LYS A 26 -16.98 6.56 14.53
CA LYS A 26 -18.13 6.88 13.66
C LYS A 26 -17.76 7.89 12.57
N GLN A 27 -17.01 8.94 12.90
CA GLN A 27 -16.58 9.93 11.92
C GLN A 27 -15.67 9.32 10.86
N ILE A 28 -14.72 8.47 11.26
CA ILE A 28 -13.86 7.72 10.33
C ILE A 28 -14.68 6.86 9.38
N LYS A 29 -15.61 6.07 9.91
CA LYS A 29 -16.48 5.21 9.10
C LYS A 29 -17.29 6.01 8.09
N GLN A 30 -17.75 7.21 8.47
CA GLN A 30 -18.46 8.11 7.58
C GLN A 30 -17.54 8.65 6.47
N MET A 31 -16.32 9.10 6.79
CA MET A 31 -15.35 9.56 5.79
C MET A 31 -14.96 8.47 4.78
N ILE A 32 -14.75 7.23 5.25
CA ILE A 32 -14.46 6.08 4.37
C ILE A 32 -15.64 5.82 3.42
N LYS A 33 -16.86 5.90 3.94
CA LYS A 33 -18.08 5.72 3.15
C LYS A 33 -18.23 6.78 2.07
N GLU A 34 -18.04 8.06 2.41
CA GLU A 34 -18.08 9.17 1.43
C GLU A 34 -16.99 9.02 0.36
N SER A 35 -15.79 8.60 0.77
CA SER A 35 -14.69 8.28 -0.14
C SER A 35 -15.04 7.12 -1.10
N ASP A 36 -15.72 6.08 -0.60
CA ASP A 36 -16.21 4.96 -1.42
C ASP A 36 -17.36 5.39 -2.35
N GLU A 37 -18.26 6.29 -1.92
CA GLU A 37 -19.31 6.85 -2.75
C GLU A 37 -18.73 7.65 -3.93
N LYS A 38 -17.74 8.51 -3.66
CA LYS A 38 -17.00 9.24 -4.70
C LYS A 38 -16.26 8.29 -5.66
N PHE A 39 -15.68 7.22 -5.14
CA PHE A 39 -15.06 6.19 -5.98
C PHE A 39 -16.08 5.54 -6.91
N ASN A 40 -17.24 5.15 -6.39
CA ASN A 40 -18.30 4.51 -7.17
C ASN A 40 -18.87 5.45 -8.24
N GLU A 41 -18.97 6.74 -7.95
CA GLU A 41 -19.37 7.75 -8.93
C GLU A 41 -18.37 7.82 -10.09
N VAL A 42 -17.07 7.94 -9.81
CA VAL A 42 -16.03 7.95 -10.84
C VAL A 42 -16.02 6.64 -11.64
N PHE A 43 -16.18 5.50 -10.96
CA PHE A 43 -16.23 4.21 -11.63
C PHE A 43 -17.46 4.08 -12.55
N ARG A 44 -18.62 4.60 -12.14
CA ARG A 44 -19.80 4.67 -13.00
C ARG A 44 -19.55 5.56 -14.22
N CYS A 45 -18.92 6.73 -14.05
CA CYS A 45 -18.54 7.59 -15.17
C CYS A 45 -17.62 6.87 -16.17
N ALA A 46 -16.70 6.03 -15.70
CA ALA A 46 -15.87 5.20 -16.56
C ALA A 46 -16.70 4.18 -17.37
N GLN A 47 -17.68 3.54 -16.73
CA GLN A 47 -18.57 2.58 -17.41
C GLN A 47 -19.42 3.27 -18.48
N GLU A 48 -19.99 4.44 -18.17
CA GLU A 48 -20.78 5.22 -19.12
C GLU A 48 -19.93 5.69 -20.31
N ALA A 49 -18.70 6.17 -20.07
CA ALA A 49 -17.78 6.57 -21.13
C ALA A 49 -17.46 5.42 -22.10
N ILE A 50 -17.24 4.21 -21.57
CA ILE A 50 -17.01 3.01 -22.39
C ILE A 50 -18.21 2.67 -23.26
N LEU A 51 -19.43 2.77 -22.71
CA LEU A 51 -20.68 2.52 -23.44
C LEU A 51 -20.88 3.54 -24.58
N GLU A 52 -20.44 4.77 -24.39
CA GLU A 52 -20.47 5.84 -25.40
C GLU A 52 -19.32 5.76 -26.40
N GLY A 53 -18.44 4.76 -26.28
CA GLY A 53 -17.36 4.50 -27.23
C GLY A 53 -15.99 5.05 -26.82
N VAL A 54 -15.89 5.77 -25.70
CA VAL A 54 -14.60 6.25 -25.14
C VAL A 54 -13.89 5.09 -24.46
N GLN A 55 -12.94 4.46 -25.17
CA GLN A 55 -12.26 3.27 -24.68
C GLN A 55 -11.01 3.57 -23.85
N PRO A 56 -10.70 2.75 -22.82
CA PRO A 56 -9.43 2.82 -22.11
C PRO A 56 -8.25 2.60 -23.04
N GLN A 57 -7.14 3.28 -22.79
CA GLN A 57 -5.92 3.19 -23.61
C GLN A 57 -4.79 2.52 -22.85
N LEU A 58 -4.11 1.59 -23.51
CA LEU A 58 -2.98 0.85 -22.94
C LEU A 58 -1.81 1.81 -22.66
N ILE A 59 -1.28 1.75 -21.45
CA ILE A 59 -0.06 2.44 -21.03
C ILE A 59 1.14 1.67 -21.59
N PRO A 60 1.95 2.28 -22.48
CA PRO A 60 3.10 1.60 -23.10
C PRO A 60 4.15 1.21 -22.06
N GLU A 61 4.37 2.07 -21.08
CA GLU A 61 5.35 1.90 -20.00
C GLU A 61 4.93 0.83 -18.99
N GLY A 62 5.90 0.29 -18.25
CA GLY A 62 5.68 -0.77 -17.26
C GLY A 62 5.59 -2.18 -17.86
N SER A 63 5.39 -3.19 -17.00
CA SER A 63 5.47 -4.61 -17.37
C SER A 63 4.14 -5.36 -17.44
N SER A 64 3.08 -4.75 -16.91
CA SER A 64 1.69 -5.24 -16.94
C SER A 64 0.89 -4.60 -18.08
N GLY A 65 -0.23 -5.24 -18.43
CA GLY A 65 -1.35 -4.55 -19.07
C GLY A 65 -1.95 -3.56 -18.08
N SER A 66 -1.83 -2.27 -18.36
CA SER A 66 -2.33 -1.19 -17.52
C SER A 66 -2.94 -0.14 -18.43
N TYR A 67 -4.10 0.39 -18.07
CA TYR A 67 -4.90 1.21 -18.96
C TYR A 67 -5.26 2.52 -18.29
N PHE A 68 -5.08 3.63 -19.00
CA PHE A 68 -5.76 4.87 -18.65
C PHE A 68 -7.24 4.74 -19.00
N VAL A 69 -8.09 5.06 -18.03
CA VAL A 69 -9.55 5.06 -18.17
C VAL A 69 -10.04 6.50 -18.15
N TYR A 70 -10.97 6.80 -19.06
CA TYR A 70 -11.43 8.16 -19.33
C TYR A 70 -12.89 8.37 -18.93
N ASN A 71 -13.27 9.62 -18.67
CA ASN A 71 -14.67 10.03 -18.65
C ASN A 71 -15.16 10.34 -20.08
N LYS A 72 -16.43 10.77 -20.20
CA LYS A 72 -17.06 11.13 -21.48
C LYS A 72 -16.36 12.30 -22.18
N ASP A 73 -15.76 13.20 -21.41
CA ASP A 73 -15.02 14.36 -21.92
C ASP A 73 -13.59 14.01 -22.38
N GLY A 74 -13.17 12.74 -22.25
CA GLY A 74 -11.83 12.27 -22.63
C GLY A 74 -10.75 12.58 -21.58
N GLU A 75 -11.12 13.01 -20.37
CA GLU A 75 -10.18 13.20 -19.26
C GLU A 75 -9.85 11.88 -18.58
N THR A 76 -8.57 11.69 -18.20
CA THR A 76 -8.16 10.51 -17.42
C THR A 76 -8.72 10.59 -16.00
N ILE A 77 -9.47 9.57 -15.60
CA ILE A 77 -10.12 9.46 -14.29
C ILE A 77 -9.62 8.29 -13.45
N GLY A 78 -8.99 7.30 -14.08
CA GLY A 78 -8.45 6.15 -13.36
C GLY A 78 -7.43 5.35 -14.15
N VAL A 79 -6.74 4.48 -13.44
CA VAL A 79 -5.86 3.45 -14.00
C VAL A 79 -6.46 2.09 -13.68
N PHE A 80 -6.71 1.29 -14.72
CA PHE A 80 -7.21 -0.07 -14.58
C PHE A 80 -6.11 -1.08 -14.92
N LYS A 81 -5.88 -2.06 -14.03
CA LYS A 81 -4.92 -3.15 -14.21
C LYS A 81 -5.66 -4.49 -14.15
N PRO A 82 -6.03 -5.10 -15.30
CA PRO A 82 -6.72 -6.39 -15.32
C PRO A 82 -5.80 -7.53 -14.89
N LYS A 83 -6.33 -8.42 -14.04
CA LYS A 83 -5.61 -9.56 -13.47
C LYS A 83 -5.01 -10.50 -14.52
N ASP A 84 -5.72 -10.71 -15.63
CA ASP A 84 -5.32 -11.66 -16.67
C ASP A 84 -4.26 -11.11 -17.65
N GLU A 85 -3.85 -9.84 -17.47
CA GLU A 85 -2.78 -9.19 -18.24
C GLU A 85 -1.59 -8.75 -17.36
N GLU A 86 -1.54 -9.19 -16.09
CA GLU A 86 -0.40 -8.99 -15.19
C GLU A 86 0.90 -9.60 -15.75
N PRO A 87 2.08 -9.23 -15.22
CA PRO A 87 3.34 -9.91 -15.55
C PRO A 87 3.16 -11.41 -15.31
N PHE A 88 3.50 -12.23 -16.30
CA PHE A 88 3.34 -13.70 -16.32
C PHE A 88 1.93 -14.26 -16.53
N ALA A 89 0.90 -13.41 -16.64
CA ALA A 89 -0.45 -13.84 -16.98
C ALA A 89 -0.55 -14.28 -18.46
N ALA A 90 -1.53 -15.14 -18.77
CA ALA A 90 -1.67 -15.75 -20.09
C ALA A 90 -1.98 -14.74 -21.21
N LEU A 91 -2.59 -13.60 -20.88
CA LEU A 91 -2.99 -12.57 -21.85
C LEU A 91 -2.14 -11.30 -21.73
N ASN A 92 -0.95 -11.38 -21.14
CA ASN A 92 -0.05 -10.23 -21.06
C ASN A 92 0.33 -9.74 -22.48
N PRO A 93 0.05 -8.47 -22.82
CA PRO A 93 0.30 -7.95 -24.18
C PRO A 93 1.77 -7.63 -24.45
N LYS A 94 2.60 -7.53 -23.42
CA LYS A 94 4.03 -7.18 -23.51
C LYS A 94 4.87 -8.45 -23.68
N TRP A 95 4.85 -8.95 -24.92
CA TRP A 95 5.52 -10.18 -25.43
C TRP A 95 7.01 -10.40 -25.09
N PRO A 96 7.89 -9.37 -24.93
CA PRO A 96 9.34 -9.61 -24.77
C PRO A 96 9.76 -10.41 -23.52
N LYS A 97 8.90 -10.57 -22.51
CA LYS A 97 9.23 -11.33 -21.28
C LYS A 97 8.65 -12.74 -21.21
N PHE A 98 7.73 -13.13 -22.10
CA PHE A 98 7.42 -14.55 -22.29
C PHE A 98 8.68 -15.33 -22.69
N PHE A 99 9.54 -14.70 -23.52
CA PHE A 99 10.83 -15.26 -23.92
C PHE A 99 11.81 -15.41 -22.74
N GLN A 100 11.86 -14.44 -21.80
CA GLN A 100 12.64 -14.56 -20.55
C GLN A 100 12.12 -15.67 -19.63
N ARG A 101 10.81 -15.94 -19.60
CA ARG A 101 10.20 -17.05 -18.84
C ARG A 101 10.61 -18.43 -19.37
N VAL A 102 10.90 -18.55 -20.66
CA VAL A 102 11.27 -19.81 -21.32
C VAL A 102 12.78 -20.08 -21.25
N LEU A 103 13.61 -19.04 -21.20
CA LEU A 103 15.08 -19.17 -21.26
C LEU A 103 15.83 -19.13 -19.91
N CYS A 104 15.18 -18.78 -18.78
CA CYS A 104 15.89 -18.59 -17.50
C CYS A 104 15.15 -19.22 -16.30
N PHE A 105 15.29 -20.54 -16.14
CA PHE A 105 14.58 -21.38 -15.16
C PHE A 105 15.03 -21.20 -13.69
N CYS A 106 16.06 -20.38 -13.40
CA CYS A 106 16.67 -20.33 -12.06
C CYS A 106 16.76 -18.93 -11.41
N CYS A 107 16.43 -17.82 -12.08
CA CYS A 107 16.78 -16.48 -11.58
C CYS A 107 15.68 -15.40 -11.65
N PHE A 108 14.47 -15.68 -12.13
CA PHE A 108 13.47 -14.63 -12.38
C PHE A 108 12.12 -14.87 -11.68
N GLY A 109 11.96 -14.21 -10.53
CA GLY A 109 10.68 -14.10 -9.83
C GLY A 109 10.85 -13.64 -8.38
N ARG A 110 9.91 -12.86 -7.86
CA ARG A 110 9.79 -12.62 -6.42
C ARG A 110 9.15 -13.86 -5.79
N ALA A 111 9.94 -14.91 -5.51
CA ALA A 111 9.43 -16.19 -4.98
C ALA A 111 8.67 -16.06 -3.65
N CYS A 112 8.77 -14.91 -2.98
CA CYS A 112 8.01 -14.55 -1.81
C CYS A 112 6.61 -13.96 -2.11
N LEU A 113 6.26 -13.68 -3.36
CA LEU A 113 4.95 -13.17 -3.77
C LEU A 113 4.10 -14.27 -4.42
N ILE A 114 2.78 -14.14 -4.29
CA ILE A 114 1.84 -15.02 -4.98
C ILE A 114 1.68 -14.51 -6.42
N PRO A 115 1.81 -15.36 -7.45
CA PRO A 115 1.59 -14.96 -8.84
C PRO A 115 0.13 -14.51 -9.10
N ASN A 116 -0.07 -13.56 -10.02
CA ASN A 116 -1.39 -13.09 -10.48
C ASN A 116 -2.32 -12.54 -9.36
N THR A 117 -1.73 -11.94 -8.32
CA THR A 117 -2.46 -11.26 -7.24
C THR A 117 -2.10 -9.79 -7.11
N GLY A 118 -1.47 -9.19 -8.13
CA GLY A 118 -1.04 -7.79 -8.08
C GLY A 118 -2.20 -6.84 -7.82
N TYR A 119 -3.34 -7.06 -8.47
CA TYR A 119 -4.57 -6.28 -8.25
C TYR A 119 -5.09 -6.33 -6.80
N LEU A 120 -4.92 -7.46 -6.11
CA LEU A 120 -5.26 -7.59 -4.68
C LEU A 120 -4.26 -6.85 -3.81
N SER A 121 -2.98 -6.83 -4.20
CA SER A 121 -1.94 -6.06 -3.52
C SER A 121 -2.21 -4.55 -3.64
N GLU A 122 -2.59 -4.06 -4.82
CA GLU A 122 -2.99 -2.66 -5.05
C GLU A 122 -4.16 -2.24 -4.16
N ALA A 123 -5.25 -3.01 -4.18
CA ALA A 123 -6.42 -2.74 -3.33
C ALA A 123 -6.09 -2.89 -1.83
N GLY A 124 -5.24 -3.85 -1.46
CA GLY A 124 -4.81 -4.07 -0.09
C GLY A 124 -3.99 -2.91 0.47
N ALA A 125 -3.15 -2.28 -0.36
CA ALA A 125 -2.40 -1.10 0.03
C ALA A 125 -3.34 0.09 0.30
N SER A 126 -4.38 0.30 -0.52
CA SER A 126 -5.43 1.31 -0.26
C SER A 126 -6.17 1.04 1.05
N ILE A 127 -6.45 -0.22 1.39
CA ILE A 127 -7.07 -0.56 2.70
C ILE A 127 -6.14 -0.17 3.86
N VAL A 128 -4.84 -0.46 3.75
CA VAL A 128 -3.87 -0.10 4.81
C VAL A 128 -3.79 1.42 4.97
N ASP A 129 -3.69 2.16 3.87
CA ASP A 129 -3.67 3.63 3.87
C ASP A 129 -4.91 4.22 4.54
N GLU A 130 -6.10 3.70 4.20
CA GLU A 130 -7.37 4.14 4.79
C GLU A 130 -7.47 3.83 6.27
N MET A 131 -7.00 2.65 6.70
CA MET A 131 -7.03 2.27 8.12
C MET A 131 -6.08 3.11 8.96
N PHE A 132 -4.95 3.56 8.42
CA PHE A 132 -4.04 4.49 9.09
C PHE A 132 -4.39 5.98 8.88
N HIS A 133 -5.38 6.28 8.03
CA HIS A 133 -5.76 7.65 7.64
C HIS A 133 -4.59 8.47 7.08
N PHE A 134 -3.72 7.82 6.32
CA PHE A 134 -2.56 8.49 5.74
C PHE A 134 -2.94 9.36 4.54
N ASN A 135 -3.89 8.91 3.72
CA ASN A 135 -4.39 9.57 2.52
C ASN A 135 -3.27 9.85 1.50
N VAL A 136 -2.32 8.91 1.35
CA VAL A 136 -1.22 9.01 0.38
C VAL A 136 -1.40 8.05 -0.80
N ILE A 137 -2.22 7.01 -0.68
CA ILE A 137 -2.59 6.15 -1.81
C ILE A 137 -3.88 6.68 -2.47
N PRO A 138 -3.89 6.95 -3.79
CA PRO A 138 -5.14 7.19 -4.50
C PRO A 138 -6.07 5.98 -4.35
N LYS A 139 -7.31 6.25 -3.95
CA LYS A 139 -8.33 5.23 -3.65
C LYS A 139 -8.34 4.12 -4.71
N THR A 140 -8.14 2.88 -4.27
CA THR A 140 -8.04 1.73 -5.16
C THR A 140 -8.95 0.60 -4.71
N ARG A 141 -9.70 0.00 -5.65
CA ARG A 141 -10.60 -1.13 -5.38
C ARG A 141 -10.49 -2.20 -6.45
N VAL A 142 -10.92 -3.41 -6.10
CA VAL A 142 -11.13 -4.49 -7.05
C VAL A 142 -12.47 -4.24 -7.75
N VAL A 143 -12.45 -4.18 -9.08
CA VAL A 143 -13.64 -3.96 -9.90
C VAL A 143 -13.66 -4.93 -11.07
N LYS A 144 -14.80 -4.97 -11.78
CA LYS A 144 -14.92 -5.67 -13.07
C LYS A 144 -15.26 -4.67 -14.16
N LEU A 145 -14.43 -4.62 -15.20
CA LEU A 145 -14.60 -3.70 -16.32
C LEU A 145 -14.49 -4.47 -17.63
N ALA A 146 -15.37 -4.15 -18.58
CA ALA A 146 -15.36 -4.74 -19.91
C ALA A 146 -15.10 -3.63 -20.93
N SER A 147 -14.16 -3.83 -21.85
CA SER A 147 -13.92 -2.89 -22.94
C SER A 147 -13.31 -3.64 -24.13
N PRO A 148 -13.72 -3.36 -25.37
CA PRO A 148 -13.05 -3.86 -26.57
C PRO A 148 -11.53 -3.62 -26.64
N SER A 149 -10.99 -2.64 -25.89
CA SER A 149 -9.56 -2.32 -25.93
C SER A 149 -8.68 -3.26 -25.10
N PHE A 150 -9.27 -4.11 -24.25
CA PHE A 150 -8.54 -5.09 -23.46
C PHE A 150 -8.17 -6.34 -24.29
N PHE A 151 -7.19 -7.12 -23.82
CA PHE A 151 -6.75 -8.33 -24.52
C PHE A 151 -7.59 -9.55 -24.13
N TYR A 152 -8.37 -10.08 -25.06
CA TYR A 152 -9.17 -11.28 -24.83
C TYR A 152 -8.64 -12.48 -25.60
N SER A 153 -8.80 -13.68 -25.02
CA SER A 153 -8.56 -14.93 -25.73
C SER A 153 -9.55 -15.07 -26.89
N ARG A 154 -9.06 -15.43 -28.08
CA ARG A 154 -9.90 -15.78 -29.22
C ARG A 154 -10.35 -17.24 -29.11
N CYS A 155 -11.65 -17.49 -29.27
CA CYS A 155 -12.19 -18.84 -29.38
C CYS A 155 -12.95 -18.94 -30.70
N CYS A 156 -12.60 -19.92 -31.55
CA CYS A 156 -13.26 -20.15 -32.85
C CYS A 156 -13.38 -18.90 -33.74
N GLY A 157 -12.36 -18.04 -33.75
CA GLY A 157 -12.33 -16.81 -34.56
C GLY A 157 -13.17 -15.65 -34.02
N ARG A 158 -13.89 -15.81 -32.90
CA ARG A 158 -14.63 -14.74 -32.23
C ARG A 158 -13.94 -14.33 -30.93
N THR A 159 -13.96 -13.02 -30.67
CA THR A 159 -13.50 -12.44 -29.41
C THR A 159 -14.72 -12.06 -28.59
N GLU A 160 -14.98 -12.79 -27.51
CA GLU A 160 -16.07 -12.45 -26.59
C GLU A 160 -15.57 -11.43 -25.57
N ILE A 161 -16.20 -10.25 -25.56
CA ILE A 161 -15.91 -9.20 -24.59
C ILE A 161 -16.62 -9.57 -23.29
N ARG A 162 -15.83 -9.91 -22.27
CA ARG A 162 -16.32 -10.21 -20.93
C ARG A 162 -15.75 -9.23 -19.91
N PRO A 163 -16.44 -8.97 -18.79
CA PRO A 163 -15.87 -8.19 -17.70
C PRO A 163 -14.60 -8.85 -17.16
N LYS A 164 -13.51 -8.10 -17.16
CA LYS A 164 -12.24 -8.49 -16.57
C LYS A 164 -12.17 -7.98 -15.15
N GLU A 165 -11.74 -8.82 -14.23
CA GLU A 165 -11.45 -8.43 -12.86
C GLU A 165 -10.06 -7.81 -12.77
N GLY A 166 -9.93 -6.71 -12.03
CA GLY A 166 -8.66 -6.01 -11.86
C GLY A 166 -8.75 -4.93 -10.79
N SER A 167 -7.63 -4.24 -10.57
CA SER A 167 -7.60 -3.08 -9.69
C SER A 167 -7.91 -1.82 -10.48
N PHE A 168 -8.79 -0.98 -9.95
CA PHE A 168 -9.05 0.36 -10.46
C PHE A 168 -8.61 1.37 -9.41
N GLN A 169 -7.64 2.21 -9.78
CA GLN A 169 -7.07 3.26 -8.95
C GLN A 169 -7.50 4.62 -9.50
N LEU A 170 -7.93 5.54 -8.64
CA LEU A 170 -8.26 6.90 -9.07
C LEU A 170 -7.01 7.61 -9.61
N PHE A 171 -7.18 8.34 -10.70
CA PHE A 171 -6.10 9.12 -11.30
C PHE A 171 -5.89 10.45 -10.54
N VAL A 172 -4.64 10.83 -10.32
CA VAL A 172 -4.27 12.10 -9.67
C VAL A 172 -3.68 13.06 -10.70
N LYS A 173 -4.27 14.27 -10.80
CA LYS A 173 -3.87 15.30 -11.78
C LYS A 173 -2.80 16.24 -11.18
N GLY A 174 -1.82 16.65 -11.99
CA GLY A 174 -0.80 17.64 -11.60
C GLY A 174 0.37 17.06 -10.78
N TYR A 175 0.54 15.74 -10.82
CA TYR A 175 1.61 15.03 -10.13
C TYR A 175 2.72 14.64 -11.13
N GLU A 176 3.97 14.69 -10.67
CA GLU A 176 5.15 14.25 -11.42
C GLU A 176 5.91 13.18 -10.62
N SER A 177 6.77 12.40 -11.27
CA SER A 177 7.58 11.41 -10.55
C SER A 177 8.54 12.08 -9.55
N ALA A 178 8.73 11.47 -8.38
CA ALA A 178 9.68 11.97 -7.40
C ALA A 178 11.11 11.99 -7.96
N ALA A 179 11.45 11.11 -8.91
CA ALA A 179 12.73 11.20 -9.63
C ALA A 179 12.90 12.56 -10.31
N ALA A 180 11.88 13.03 -11.05
CA ALA A 180 11.90 14.32 -11.72
C ALA A 180 11.90 15.49 -10.72
N VAL A 181 11.07 15.40 -9.68
CA VAL A 181 10.99 16.47 -8.66
C VAL A 181 12.28 16.58 -7.86
N PHE A 182 12.87 15.46 -7.42
CA PHE A 182 14.15 15.47 -6.70
C PHE A 182 15.29 16.01 -7.56
N ALA A 183 15.31 15.72 -8.85
CA ALA A 183 16.28 16.31 -9.76
C ALA A 183 16.18 17.85 -9.79
N ARG A 184 14.97 18.40 -9.76
CA ARG A 184 14.74 19.85 -9.67
C ARG A 184 15.19 20.44 -8.33
N TRP A 185 14.83 19.80 -7.21
CA TRP A 185 15.24 20.26 -5.87
C TRP A 185 16.76 20.19 -5.66
N ASN A 186 17.42 19.19 -6.23
CA ASN A 186 18.88 19.07 -6.18
C ASN A 186 19.58 20.14 -7.02
N TYR A 187 18.96 20.58 -8.11
CA TYR A 187 19.49 21.65 -8.96
C TYR A 187 19.27 23.03 -8.32
N ASP A 188 18.07 23.27 -7.80
CA ASP A 188 17.69 24.52 -7.14
C ASP A 188 16.95 24.24 -5.84
N SER A 189 17.70 24.33 -4.73
CA SER A 189 17.16 24.11 -3.39
C SER A 189 16.22 25.23 -2.94
N SER A 190 16.21 26.40 -3.61
CA SER A 190 15.31 27.51 -3.25
C SER A 190 13.85 27.22 -3.61
N LEU A 191 13.62 26.23 -4.49
CA LEU A 191 12.29 25.79 -4.88
C LEU A 191 11.50 25.14 -3.74
N LEU A 192 12.20 24.60 -2.73
CA LEU A 192 11.58 23.92 -1.58
C LEU A 192 11.71 24.80 -0.34
N SER A 193 10.61 25.44 0.07
CA SER A 193 10.61 26.21 1.32
C SER A 193 10.74 25.27 2.53
N LYS A 194 11.21 25.79 3.68
CA LYS A 194 11.33 25.01 4.93
C LYS A 194 10.00 24.39 5.39
N GLU A 195 8.90 25.12 5.16
CA GLU A 195 7.54 24.65 5.47
C GLU A 195 7.14 23.49 4.56
N GLN A 196 7.43 23.61 3.26
CA GLN A 196 7.18 22.56 2.27
C GLN A 196 8.06 21.32 2.52
N GLU A 197 9.32 21.52 2.89
CA GLU A 197 10.26 20.47 3.31
C GLU A 197 9.72 19.69 4.52
N SER A 198 9.23 20.41 5.54
CA SER A 198 8.61 19.79 6.73
C SER A 198 7.34 19.00 6.35
N LYS A 199 6.49 19.59 5.49
CA LYS A 199 5.28 18.93 4.98
C LYS A 199 5.61 17.68 4.17
N PHE A 200 6.64 17.75 3.30
CA PHE A 200 7.12 16.61 2.53
C PHE A 200 7.63 15.50 3.45
N LEU A 201 8.47 15.83 4.43
CA LEU A 201 8.99 14.86 5.40
C LEU A 201 7.85 14.12 6.13
N PHE A 202 6.85 14.86 6.60
CA PHE A 202 5.67 14.28 7.26
C PHE A 202 4.94 13.26 6.37
N MET A 203 4.70 13.60 5.09
CA MET A 203 4.05 12.68 4.15
C MET A 203 4.96 11.52 3.72
N PHE A 204 6.25 11.77 3.55
CA PHE A 204 7.26 10.76 3.25
C PHE A 204 7.33 9.72 4.37
N GLN A 205 7.26 10.14 5.63
CA GLN A 205 7.21 9.23 6.78
C GLN A 205 5.93 8.37 6.79
N LYS A 206 4.77 8.92 6.42
CA LYS A 206 3.54 8.12 6.22
C LYS A 206 3.74 7.04 5.14
N MET A 207 4.34 7.40 4.01
CA MET A 207 4.70 6.42 2.96
C MET A 207 5.66 5.36 3.50
N CYS A 208 6.68 5.73 4.29
CA CYS A 208 7.62 4.77 4.87
C CYS A 208 6.90 3.74 5.75
N ILE A 209 5.97 4.19 6.59
CA ILE A 209 5.15 3.30 7.44
C ILE A 209 4.31 2.37 6.58
N LEU A 210 3.59 2.91 5.59
CA LEU A 210 2.76 2.16 4.66
C LEU A 210 3.57 1.07 3.92
N ASP A 211 4.66 1.45 3.25
CA ASP A 211 5.52 0.52 2.51
C ASP A 211 6.12 -0.55 3.44
N TYR A 212 6.46 -0.18 4.67
CA TYR A 212 6.96 -1.13 5.67
C TYR A 212 5.88 -2.13 6.06
N VAL A 213 4.66 -1.69 6.41
CA VAL A 213 3.55 -2.56 6.83
C VAL A 213 3.17 -3.56 5.73
N ILE A 214 3.07 -3.11 4.48
CA ILE A 214 2.73 -3.99 3.35
C ILE A 214 3.94 -4.81 2.87
N ARG A 215 5.14 -4.52 3.38
CA ARG A 215 6.43 -5.04 2.91
C ARG A 215 6.54 -4.90 1.39
N ASN A 216 6.46 -3.67 0.90
CA ASN A 216 6.60 -3.38 -0.52
C ASN A 216 8.00 -3.81 -1.01
N THR A 217 8.04 -4.51 -2.14
CA THR A 217 9.27 -5.06 -2.73
C THR A 217 9.73 -4.30 -3.98
N ASP A 218 9.00 -3.26 -4.40
CA ASP A 218 9.27 -2.52 -5.63
C ASP A 218 9.06 -0.99 -5.51
N ARG A 219 9.21 -0.40 -4.33
CA ARG A 219 9.20 1.07 -4.22
C ARG A 219 10.48 1.66 -4.81
N HIS A 220 10.32 2.57 -5.76
CA HIS A 220 11.36 3.46 -6.29
C HIS A 220 10.79 4.87 -6.57
N PRO A 221 11.64 5.88 -6.80
CA PRO A 221 11.21 7.26 -7.00
C PRO A 221 10.22 7.50 -8.15
N ASP A 222 10.17 6.64 -9.17
CA ASP A 222 9.16 6.80 -10.24
C ASP A 222 7.76 6.38 -9.82
N ASN A 223 7.66 5.50 -8.81
CA ASN A 223 6.39 5.05 -8.24
C ASN A 223 5.95 5.90 -7.03
N LEU A 224 6.71 6.95 -6.69
CA LEU A 224 6.28 8.00 -5.78
C LEU A 224 6.00 9.23 -6.63
N LEU A 225 4.79 9.73 -6.60
CA LEU A 225 4.46 10.96 -7.29
C LEU A 225 4.43 12.13 -6.31
N ILE A 226 4.83 13.31 -6.78
CA ILE A 226 4.83 14.55 -6.02
C ILE A 226 4.14 15.62 -6.86
N LYS A 227 3.13 16.27 -6.28
CA LYS A 227 2.58 17.52 -6.78
C LYS A 227 3.25 18.65 -6.02
N HIS A 228 4.05 19.44 -6.72
CA HIS A 228 4.82 20.51 -6.12
C HIS A 228 4.58 21.82 -6.87
N ILE A 229 3.98 22.78 -6.19
CA ILE A 229 3.84 24.17 -6.64
C ILE A 229 4.79 25.01 -5.76
N PRO A 230 5.86 25.61 -6.31
CA PRO A 230 6.79 26.42 -5.53
C PRO A 230 6.06 27.52 -4.75
N GLY A 231 6.30 27.61 -3.43
CA GLY A 231 5.61 28.56 -2.55
C GLY A 231 4.11 28.29 -2.32
N GLY A 232 3.59 27.17 -2.82
CA GLY A 232 2.19 26.76 -2.67
C GLY A 232 2.08 25.31 -2.18
N ASP A 233 1.16 24.56 -2.79
CA ASP A 233 0.86 23.21 -2.36
C ASP A 233 1.97 22.20 -2.66
N LEU A 234 2.21 21.34 -1.67
CA LEU A 234 3.01 20.12 -1.78
C LEU A 234 2.18 18.93 -1.29
N GLU A 235 2.06 17.91 -2.13
CA GLU A 235 1.36 16.64 -1.84
C GLU A 235 2.15 15.47 -2.46
N ILE A 236 1.96 14.26 -1.90
CA ILE A 236 2.50 13.03 -2.49
C ILE A 236 1.38 12.05 -2.83
N ALA A 237 1.61 11.21 -3.83
CA ALA A 237 0.76 10.08 -4.16
C ALA A 237 1.61 8.83 -4.36
N VAL A 238 1.24 7.75 -3.69
CA VAL A 238 1.97 6.48 -3.68
C VAL A 238 1.25 5.50 -4.60
N ILE A 239 1.84 5.25 -5.77
CA ILE A 239 1.22 4.43 -6.82
C ILE A 239 1.96 3.09 -7.00
N ASP A 240 1.39 2.20 -7.81
CA ASP A 240 2.00 0.93 -8.20
C ASP A 240 2.42 0.04 -7.01
N ASN A 241 1.43 -0.34 -6.21
CA ASN A 241 1.59 -1.16 -5.00
C ASN A 241 1.32 -2.65 -5.28
N GLY A 242 1.37 -3.08 -6.55
CA GLY A 242 1.07 -4.44 -6.97
C GLY A 242 2.05 -5.52 -6.51
N LEU A 243 3.20 -5.13 -5.95
CA LEU A 243 4.30 -6.03 -5.58
C LEU A 243 4.60 -5.96 -4.07
N ALA A 244 3.55 -6.09 -3.26
CA ALA A 244 3.59 -6.11 -1.81
C ALA A 244 2.90 -7.36 -1.24
N PHE A 245 2.78 -7.44 0.08
CA PHE A 245 2.17 -8.54 0.83
C PHE A 245 2.79 -9.92 0.54
N PRO A 246 4.10 -10.11 0.79
CA PRO A 246 4.73 -11.39 0.55
C PRO A 246 4.30 -12.47 1.56
N VAL A 247 4.29 -13.73 1.13
CA VAL A 247 3.95 -14.90 1.98
C VAL A 247 5.06 -15.24 2.98
N LYS A 248 6.28 -14.80 2.71
CA LYS A 248 7.46 -14.91 3.57
C LYS A 248 8.35 -13.70 3.34
N HIS A 249 9.18 -13.33 4.29
CA HIS A 249 10.21 -12.32 4.03
C HIS A 249 11.12 -12.77 2.88
N PRO A 250 11.61 -11.85 2.04
CA PRO A 250 12.55 -12.22 0.99
C PRO A 250 13.78 -12.89 1.60
N GLU A 251 14.13 -14.05 1.07
CA GLU A 251 15.29 -14.83 1.48
C GLU A 251 16.55 -14.15 0.94
N CYS A 252 17.45 -13.72 1.83
CA CYS A 252 18.77 -13.18 1.43
C CYS A 252 19.68 -14.24 0.80
N THR A 253 19.28 -15.52 0.77
CA THR A 253 20.07 -16.64 0.24
C THR A 253 20.23 -16.61 -1.28
N SER A 254 19.38 -15.89 -2.02
CA SER A 254 19.72 -15.56 -3.41
C SER A 254 20.65 -14.35 -3.43
N LEU A 255 21.97 -14.59 -3.44
CA LEU A 255 23.03 -13.57 -3.56
C LEU A 255 22.83 -12.58 -4.73
N PHE A 256 21.92 -12.89 -5.66
CA PHE A 256 21.68 -12.14 -6.89
C PHE A 256 20.58 -11.07 -6.81
N ARG A 257 19.68 -11.07 -5.80
CA ARG A 257 18.62 -10.05 -5.70
C ARG A 257 18.10 -9.83 -4.28
N THR A 258 18.39 -8.66 -3.72
CA THR A 258 17.78 -8.19 -2.48
C THR A 258 16.57 -7.28 -2.78
N PHE A 259 15.60 -7.21 -1.85
CA PHE A 259 14.46 -6.30 -1.92
C PHE A 259 14.48 -5.33 -0.74
N PRO A 260 15.51 -4.45 -0.64
CA PRO A 260 15.59 -3.47 0.43
C PRO A 260 14.54 -2.39 0.23
N PHE A 261 14.18 -1.71 1.32
CA PHE A 261 13.45 -0.45 1.23
C PHE A 261 14.40 0.63 0.71
N ARG A 262 14.34 0.94 -0.60
CA ARG A 262 15.26 1.88 -1.24
C ARG A 262 15.21 3.29 -0.64
N TRP A 263 14.05 3.70 -0.15
CA TRP A 263 13.91 4.97 0.57
C TRP A 263 14.72 5.02 1.87
N GLY A 264 15.10 3.88 2.46
CA GLY A 264 15.88 3.83 3.69
C GLY A 264 17.30 4.39 3.58
N THR A 265 17.81 4.60 2.36
CA THR A 265 19.11 5.25 2.12
C THR A 265 18.99 6.77 1.90
N MET A 266 17.77 7.28 1.71
CA MET A 266 17.53 8.72 1.49
C MET A 266 17.75 9.50 2.80
N ASP A 267 18.20 10.76 2.68
CA ASP A 267 18.45 11.59 3.86
C ASP A 267 17.18 11.86 4.67
N TRP A 268 16.04 12.02 3.99
CA TRP A 268 14.71 12.10 4.61
C TRP A 268 14.38 10.91 5.53
N ALA A 269 14.87 9.71 5.23
CA ALA A 269 14.64 8.52 6.05
C ALA A 269 15.55 8.45 7.28
N LYS A 270 16.64 9.23 7.31
CA LYS A 270 17.54 9.33 8.47
C LYS A 270 17.04 10.33 9.51
N ALA A 271 16.14 11.22 9.12
CA ALA A 271 15.50 12.17 10.03
C ALA A 271 14.65 11.45 11.08
N ASP A 272 14.57 12.06 12.27
CA ASP A 272 13.69 11.59 13.34
C ASP A 272 12.22 11.64 12.91
N TRP A 273 11.40 10.79 13.52
CA TRP A 273 9.96 10.83 13.28
C TRP A 273 9.38 12.17 13.69
N ASP A 274 8.47 12.67 12.87
CA ASP A 274 7.53 13.69 13.31
C ASP A 274 6.79 13.20 14.56
N GLU A 275 6.84 14.00 15.63
CA GLU A 275 6.38 13.58 16.96
C GLU A 275 4.86 13.36 17.00
N ASP A 276 4.11 14.15 16.23
CA ASP A 276 2.65 14.03 16.13
C ASP A 276 2.27 12.78 15.36
N LEU A 277 2.91 12.52 14.22
CA LEU A 277 2.73 11.29 13.45
C LEU A 277 3.07 10.06 14.29
N ARG A 278 4.22 10.06 14.97
CA ARG A 278 4.66 8.94 15.80
C ARG A 278 3.66 8.64 16.90
N THR A 279 3.21 9.69 17.60
CA THR A 279 2.27 9.56 18.72
C THR A 279 0.92 9.05 18.24
N ALA A 280 0.39 9.60 17.15
CA ALA A 280 -0.86 9.16 16.55
C ALA A 280 -0.81 7.68 16.10
N VAL A 281 0.27 7.28 15.42
CA VAL A 281 0.44 5.89 14.96
C VAL A 281 0.61 4.94 16.13
N LEU A 282 1.36 5.29 17.17
CA LEU A 282 1.51 4.46 18.38
C LEU A 282 0.18 4.27 19.12
N GLN A 283 -0.64 5.33 19.24
CA GLN A 283 -1.96 5.24 19.87
C GLN A 283 -2.92 4.36 19.07
N GLN A 284 -2.79 4.37 17.74
CA GLN A 284 -3.61 3.55 16.86
C GLN A 284 -3.16 2.07 16.83
N LEU A 285 -1.85 1.81 16.90
CA LEU A 285 -1.24 0.47 16.83
C LEU A 285 -1.48 -0.36 18.09
N THR A 286 -2.71 -0.86 18.22
CA THR A 286 -3.17 -1.77 19.27
C THR A 286 -3.39 -3.20 18.73
N PRO A 287 -3.45 -4.24 19.58
CA PRO A 287 -3.79 -5.60 19.15
C PRO A 287 -5.13 -5.70 18.43
N ILE A 288 -6.12 -4.88 18.83
CA ILE A 288 -7.43 -4.83 18.18
C ILE A 288 -7.33 -4.22 16.78
N PHE A 289 -6.55 -3.15 16.59
CA PHE A 289 -6.27 -2.59 15.27
C PHE A 289 -5.59 -3.62 14.35
N VAL A 290 -4.56 -4.32 14.84
CA VAL A 290 -3.87 -5.38 14.08
C VAL A 290 -4.83 -6.51 13.70
N HIS A 291 -5.75 -6.88 14.61
CA HIS A 291 -6.78 -7.87 14.33
C HIS A 291 -7.69 -7.42 13.18
N GLU A 292 -8.24 -6.21 13.27
CA GLU A 292 -9.18 -5.67 12.28
C GLU A 292 -8.51 -5.49 10.91
N LEU A 293 -7.29 -4.94 10.87
CA LEU A 293 -6.53 -4.81 9.63
C LEU A 293 -6.30 -6.17 8.97
N CYS A 294 -5.86 -7.16 9.75
CA CYS A 294 -5.69 -8.52 9.23
C CYS A 294 -7.01 -9.14 8.78
N LEU A 295 -8.14 -8.80 9.40
CA LEU A 295 -9.46 -9.29 9.00
C LEU A 295 -9.89 -8.70 7.65
N GLN A 296 -9.73 -7.40 7.46
CA GLN A 296 -10.02 -6.72 6.19
C GLN A 296 -9.14 -7.25 5.05
N LEU A 297 -7.82 -7.34 5.28
CA LEU A 297 -6.90 -7.93 4.31
C LEU A 297 -7.23 -9.40 4.01
N LYS A 298 -7.64 -10.18 5.02
CA LYS A 298 -8.05 -11.58 4.82
C LYS A 298 -9.30 -11.67 3.94
N LYS A 299 -10.29 -10.81 4.13
CA LYS A 299 -11.51 -10.76 3.29
C LYS A 299 -11.11 -10.51 1.83
N LEU A 300 -10.25 -9.52 1.59
CA LEU A 300 -9.75 -9.19 0.26
C LEU A 300 -8.91 -10.33 -0.34
N PHE A 301 -7.94 -10.89 0.38
CA PHE A 301 -7.04 -11.90 -0.18
C PHE A 301 -7.70 -13.27 -0.37
N CYS A 302 -8.82 -13.54 0.31
CA CYS A 302 -9.66 -14.71 0.02
C CYS A 302 -10.58 -14.50 -1.21
N HIS A 303 -10.54 -13.34 -1.86
CA HIS A 303 -11.33 -13.05 -3.05
C HIS A 303 -10.82 -13.87 -4.25
N GLY A 304 -11.73 -14.58 -4.91
CA GLY A 304 -11.43 -15.46 -6.05
C GLY A 304 -10.75 -16.79 -5.66
N TYR A 305 -10.33 -17.55 -6.67
CA TYR A 305 -9.85 -18.93 -6.50
C TYR A 305 -8.32 -19.09 -6.43
N GLY A 306 -7.56 -18.00 -6.57
CA GLY A 306 -6.09 -18.06 -6.71
C GLY A 306 -5.33 -18.26 -5.39
N ASN A 307 -5.90 -17.86 -4.26
CA ASN A 307 -5.21 -17.81 -2.97
C ASN A 307 -5.69 -18.89 -2.03
N THR A 308 -4.81 -19.83 -1.68
CA THR A 308 -5.12 -20.81 -0.64
C THR A 308 -5.13 -20.14 0.73
N ARG A 309 -5.99 -20.62 1.64
CA ARG A 309 -6.04 -20.12 3.04
C ARG A 309 -4.67 -20.17 3.73
N LEU A 310 -3.82 -21.12 3.37
CA LEU A 310 -2.47 -21.25 3.91
C LEU A 310 -1.56 -20.10 3.48
N LEU A 311 -1.59 -19.73 2.19
CA LEU A 311 -0.81 -18.60 1.66
C LEU A 311 -1.30 -17.27 2.28
N VAL A 312 -2.61 -17.05 2.32
CA VAL A 312 -3.20 -15.86 2.96
C VAL A 312 -2.77 -15.76 4.42
N ASN A 313 -2.87 -16.85 5.18
CA ASN A 313 -2.41 -16.86 6.57
C ASN A 313 -0.91 -16.56 6.70
N SER A 314 -0.10 -16.96 5.72
CA SER A 314 1.35 -16.68 5.70
C SER A 314 1.63 -15.20 5.42
N GLN A 315 0.93 -14.58 4.46
CA GLN A 315 0.99 -13.12 4.24
C GLN A 315 0.64 -12.35 5.51
N LEU A 316 -0.45 -12.73 6.19
CA LEU A 316 -0.88 -12.06 7.42
C LEU A 316 0.09 -12.26 8.59
N ARG A 317 0.93 -13.30 8.58
CA ARG A 317 2.01 -13.45 9.59
C ARG A 317 3.14 -12.46 9.34
N VAL A 318 3.46 -12.19 8.08
CA VAL A 318 4.42 -11.17 7.69
C VAL A 318 3.89 -9.78 8.07
N VAL A 319 2.65 -9.44 7.70
CA VAL A 319 2.02 -8.15 8.05
C VAL A 319 2.05 -7.90 9.56
N ARG A 320 1.69 -8.90 10.39
CA ARG A 320 1.79 -8.78 11.85
C ARG A 320 3.24 -8.58 12.33
N GLY A 321 4.20 -9.25 11.71
CA GLY A 321 5.62 -9.06 12.02
C GLY A 321 6.12 -7.66 11.69
N GLN A 322 5.68 -7.09 10.56
CA GLN A 322 5.96 -5.71 10.20
C GLN A 322 5.33 -4.74 11.21
N LEU A 323 4.07 -4.93 11.57
CA LEU A 323 3.39 -4.08 12.57
C LEU A 323 4.07 -4.16 13.95
N TRP A 324 4.52 -5.34 14.37
CA TRP A 324 5.28 -5.53 15.60
C TRP A 324 6.59 -4.74 15.57
N ASN A 325 7.40 -4.92 14.53
CA ASN A 325 8.68 -4.21 14.39
C ASN A 325 8.49 -2.69 14.27
N LEU A 326 7.45 -2.24 13.58
CA LEU A 326 7.08 -0.83 13.45
C LEU A 326 6.77 -0.24 14.83
N ARG A 327 5.90 -0.89 15.60
CA ARG A 327 5.54 -0.42 16.95
C ARG A 327 6.78 -0.29 17.84
N ASP A 328 7.60 -1.33 17.89
CA ASP A 328 8.81 -1.32 18.72
C ASP A 328 9.83 -0.26 18.22
N ALA A 329 9.95 -0.03 16.91
CA ALA A 329 10.81 1.04 16.37
C ALA A 329 10.32 2.43 16.78
N LEU A 330 9.01 2.68 16.67
CA LEU A 330 8.39 3.95 17.07
C LEU A 330 8.56 4.20 18.57
N GLN A 331 8.39 3.18 19.41
CA GLN A 331 8.62 3.28 20.87
C GLN A 331 10.07 3.64 21.19
N ASN A 332 11.03 3.06 20.48
CA ASN A 332 12.46 3.32 20.63
C ASN A 332 12.94 4.56 19.87
N ARG A 333 12.03 5.35 19.28
CA ARG A 333 12.34 6.54 18.46
C ARG A 333 13.34 6.27 17.33
N GLU A 334 13.29 5.09 16.74
CA GLU A 334 14.21 4.70 15.67
C GLU A 334 13.75 5.24 14.32
N PRO A 335 14.55 6.05 13.58
CA PRO A 335 14.11 6.68 12.34
C PRO A 335 13.75 5.66 11.25
N PRO A 336 13.03 6.05 10.18
CA PRO A 336 12.62 5.16 9.10
C PRO A 336 13.77 4.30 8.53
N ALA A 337 14.96 4.87 8.37
CA ALA A 337 16.15 4.18 7.89
C ALA A 337 16.58 3.03 8.82
N LYS A 338 16.46 3.20 10.13
CA LYS A 338 16.79 2.17 11.13
C LYS A 338 15.68 1.11 11.21
N LEU A 339 14.41 1.51 11.13
CA LEU A 339 13.27 0.60 10.98
C LEU A 339 13.47 -0.35 9.78
N ALA A 340 13.89 0.18 8.64
CA ALA A 340 14.14 -0.61 7.43
C ALA A 340 15.24 -1.67 7.57
N GLN A 341 16.13 -1.52 8.57
CA GLN A 341 17.25 -2.44 8.85
C GLN A 341 16.92 -3.47 9.93
N ARG A 342 15.76 -3.37 10.59
CA ARG A 342 15.36 -4.31 11.64
C ARG A 342 15.28 -5.74 11.13
N GLN A 343 15.66 -6.68 11.99
CA GLN A 343 15.62 -8.10 11.63
C GLN A 343 14.17 -8.52 11.31
N PRO A 344 13.94 -9.21 10.18
CA PRO A 344 12.62 -9.66 9.82
C PRO A 344 12.09 -10.71 10.80
N ILE A 345 10.87 -10.50 11.28
CA ILE A 345 10.13 -11.45 12.12
C ILE A 345 8.80 -11.81 11.46
N VAL A 346 8.23 -12.95 11.85
CA VAL A 346 6.85 -13.30 11.56
C VAL A 346 6.09 -13.49 12.85
N VAL A 347 4.83 -13.04 12.87
CA VAL A 347 4.03 -13.04 14.09
C VAL A 347 2.74 -13.82 13.88
N THR A 348 2.46 -14.74 14.79
CA THR A 348 1.24 -15.56 14.81
C THR A 348 0.30 -15.10 15.90
N ARG A 349 -1.01 -15.22 15.71
CA ARG A 349 -1.98 -15.00 16.78
C ARG A 349 -2.04 -16.21 17.72
N THR A 350 -2.20 -15.97 19.01
CA THR A 350 -2.35 -17.01 20.04
C THR A 350 -3.80 -17.51 20.18
N TYR A 351 -4.77 -16.69 19.75
CA TYR A 351 -6.20 -16.97 19.87
C TYR A 351 -6.80 -17.58 18.59
N ARG A 352 -7.77 -18.49 18.78
CA ARG A 352 -8.52 -19.13 17.68
C ARG A 352 -9.90 -18.52 17.45
N ARG A 353 -10.59 -18.15 18.54
CA ARG A 353 -11.92 -17.52 18.57
C ARG A 353 -11.84 -16.23 19.38
N GLY A 354 -12.73 -15.28 19.12
CA GLY A 354 -12.71 -13.95 19.74
C GLY A 354 -11.73 -12.98 19.07
N PHE A 355 -11.56 -11.83 19.73
CA PHE A 355 -10.71 -10.72 19.32
C PHE A 355 -9.95 -10.17 20.55
N PRO A 356 -8.83 -9.48 20.36
CA PRO A 356 -8.08 -8.87 21.47
C PRO A 356 -8.91 -7.85 22.24
N THR A 357 -8.87 -7.91 23.57
CA THR A 357 -9.62 -7.01 24.48
C THR A 357 -8.73 -6.13 25.34
N THR A 358 -7.42 -6.34 25.30
CA THR A 358 -6.39 -5.61 26.06
C THR A 358 -5.28 -5.17 25.11
N ASP A 359 -4.49 -4.17 25.52
CA ASP A 359 -3.32 -3.71 24.75
C ASP A 359 -2.05 -4.53 25.01
N ASP A 360 -2.17 -5.70 25.66
CA ASP A 360 -1.04 -6.60 25.89
C ASP A 360 -0.69 -7.39 24.62
N TRP A 361 0.31 -6.92 23.88
CA TRP A 361 0.74 -7.55 22.63
C TRP A 361 1.25 -8.99 22.80
N GLU A 362 1.93 -9.30 23.91
CA GLU A 362 2.50 -10.64 24.17
C GLU A 362 1.41 -11.65 24.51
N GLN A 363 0.31 -11.20 25.11
CA GLN A 363 -0.88 -12.03 25.33
C GLN A 363 -1.48 -12.54 24.01
N TRP A 364 -1.60 -11.66 23.00
CA TRP A 364 -2.35 -11.94 21.77
C TRP A 364 -1.51 -12.47 20.61
N PHE A 365 -0.19 -12.26 20.66
CA PHE A 365 0.70 -12.56 19.56
C PHE A 365 1.96 -13.30 20.01
N ARG A 366 2.42 -14.21 19.14
CA ARG A 366 3.67 -14.96 19.33
C ARG A 366 4.62 -14.67 18.19
N ILE A 367 5.76 -14.10 18.55
CA ILE A 367 6.87 -13.81 17.64
C ILE A 367 7.57 -15.11 17.25
N LYS A 368 8.00 -15.19 16.00
CA LYS A 368 8.92 -16.22 15.52
C LYS A 368 9.99 -15.54 14.66
N ASN A 369 11.25 -15.73 15.03
CA ASN A 369 12.38 -15.30 14.22
C ASN A 369 12.42 -16.08 12.91
N VAL A 370 12.83 -15.40 11.85
CA VAL A 370 13.00 -16.05 10.54
C VAL A 370 14.39 -16.66 10.48
N ASP A 371 14.48 -17.96 10.77
CA ASP A 371 15.72 -18.72 10.60
C ASP A 371 15.85 -19.19 9.16
N TYR A 372 16.85 -18.67 8.45
CA TYR A 372 17.24 -19.10 7.11
C TYR A 372 18.43 -20.07 7.12
N GLY A 373 19.06 -20.30 8.28
CA GLY A 373 20.30 -21.08 8.40
C GLY A 373 20.14 -22.57 8.10
N THR A 374 18.92 -23.09 8.15
CA THR A 374 18.61 -24.52 7.90
C THR A 374 18.17 -24.82 6.47
N ARG A 375 18.04 -23.81 5.59
CA ARG A 375 17.66 -24.01 4.18
C ARG A 375 18.90 -23.92 3.30
N GLN A 376 19.62 -25.04 3.15
CA GLN A 376 20.53 -25.21 2.02
C GLN A 376 19.71 -25.03 0.73
N CYS A 377 20.21 -24.19 -0.20
CA CYS A 377 19.64 -24.09 -1.54
C CYS A 377 19.44 -25.50 -2.11
N CYS A 378 18.21 -25.85 -2.48
CA CYS A 378 17.96 -26.98 -3.35
C CYS A 378 18.51 -26.70 -4.75
#